data_AF-A0AA38NWN1-F1
#
_entry.id   AF-A0AA38NWN1-F1
#
_cell.length_a   1.000
_cell.length_b   1.000
_cell.length_c   1.000
_cell.angle_alpha   90.00
_cell.angle_beta   90.00
_cell.angle_gamma   90.00
#
_symmetry.space_group_name_H-M   'P 1'
#
loop_
_entity.id
_entity.type
_entity.pdbx_description
1 polymer ?
#
loop_
_entity_poly.entity_id
_entity_poly.type
_entity_poly.pdbx_seq_one_letter_code
_entity_poly.pdbx_strand_id
1 'polypeptide(L)'
;AFNYSTVNRYFKILKDLIQDNDIPWSNIYNMDEKGIQLGGGQKNSQTKYFFSRKDKSMYRTHSDNLELVTIIDSVCADGTADIYPAFVFAGATKFNEWMDVNDRIL
;
A
#
# COMPACT_ATOMS: atom_id res chain seq x y z
N ALA A 1 0.90 -12.19 -20.35
CA ALA A 1 -0.57 -12.00 -20.49
C ALA A 1 -1.27 -13.00 -19.56
N PHE A 2 -2.33 -12.61 -18.88
CA PHE A 2 -3.07 -13.51 -17.98
C PHE A 2 -3.80 -14.61 -18.76
N ASN A 3 -3.95 -15.79 -18.17
CA ASN A 3 -4.77 -16.86 -18.74
C ASN A 3 -6.25 -16.52 -18.57
N TYR A 4 -6.91 -16.15 -19.68
CA TYR A 4 -8.32 -15.75 -19.70
C TYR A 4 -9.23 -16.80 -19.04
N SER A 5 -9.06 -18.09 -19.35
CA SER A 5 -9.92 -19.15 -18.80
C SER A 5 -9.82 -19.24 -17.28
N THR A 6 -8.62 -19.06 -16.72
CA THR A 6 -8.36 -19.09 -15.28
C THR A 6 -8.98 -17.87 -14.60
N VAL A 7 -8.75 -16.69 -15.15
CA VAL A 7 -9.30 -15.43 -14.61
C VAL A 7 -10.82 -15.43 -14.66
N ASN A 8 -11.41 -15.86 -15.79
CA ASN A 8 -12.85 -15.94 -15.94
C ASN A 8 -13.48 -16.95 -14.97
N ARG A 9 -12.84 -18.13 -14.80
CA ARG A 9 -13.30 -19.13 -13.84
C ARG A 9 -13.26 -18.59 -12.40
N TYR A 10 -12.21 -17.86 -12.03
CA TYR A 10 -12.10 -17.23 -10.71
C TYR A 10 -13.27 -16.27 -10.45
N PHE A 11 -13.53 -15.32 -11.35
CA PHE A 11 -14.61 -14.35 -11.16
C PHE A 11 -16.00 -14.98 -11.15
N LYS A 12 -16.20 -16.08 -11.91
CA LYS A 12 -17.44 -16.85 -11.83
C LYS A 12 -17.64 -17.44 -10.43
N ILE A 13 -16.63 -18.14 -9.90
CA ILE A 13 -16.70 -18.76 -8.57
C ILE A 13 -16.92 -17.69 -7.49
N LEU A 14 -16.22 -16.56 -7.58
CA LEU A 14 -16.37 -15.46 -6.64
C LEU A 14 -17.80 -14.90 -6.66
N LYS A 15 -18.36 -14.68 -7.86
CA LYS A 15 -19.73 -14.20 -8.02
C LYS A 15 -20.75 -15.18 -7.44
N ASP A 16 -20.63 -16.46 -7.79
CA ASP A 16 -21.53 -17.51 -7.32
C ASP A 16 -21.49 -17.56 -5.77
N LEU A 17 -20.30 -17.50 -5.16
CA LEU A 17 -20.14 -17.46 -3.70
C LEU A 17 -20.84 -16.27 -3.04
N ILE A 18 -20.69 -15.06 -3.61
CA ILE A 18 -21.32 -13.85 -3.08
C ILE A 18 -22.85 -13.97 -3.14
N GLN A 19 -23.38 -14.49 -4.24
CA GLN A 19 -24.82 -14.63 -4.46
C GLN A 19 -25.43 -15.74 -3.59
N ASP A 20 -24.79 -16.90 -3.53
CA ASP A 20 -25.29 -18.07 -2.81
C ASP A 20 -25.34 -17.84 -1.29
N ASN A 21 -24.48 -16.97 -0.76
CA ASN A 21 -24.40 -16.64 0.67
C ASN A 21 -25.03 -15.28 1.02
N ASP A 22 -25.66 -14.61 0.06
CA ASP A 22 -26.26 -13.27 0.22
C ASP A 22 -25.30 -12.28 0.89
N ILE A 23 -24.04 -12.28 0.45
CA ILE A 23 -23.00 -11.43 1.05
C ILE A 23 -23.24 -9.99 0.59
N PRO A 24 -23.52 -9.05 1.51
CA PRO A 24 -23.74 -7.67 1.13
C PRO A 24 -22.42 -7.04 0.65
N TRP A 25 -22.51 -6.08 -0.26
CA TRP A 25 -21.33 -5.36 -0.78
C TRP A 25 -20.56 -4.63 0.33
N SER A 26 -21.23 -4.22 1.41
CA SER A 26 -20.63 -3.67 2.63
C SER A 26 -19.67 -4.62 3.35
N ASN A 27 -19.69 -5.91 3.01
CA ASN A 27 -18.87 -6.95 3.62
C ASN A 27 -17.77 -7.45 2.66
N ILE A 28 -17.62 -6.84 1.49
CA ILE A 28 -16.60 -7.18 0.50
C ILE A 28 -15.54 -6.09 0.52
N TYR A 29 -14.30 -6.48 0.82
CA TYR A 29 -13.17 -5.57 0.95
C TYR A 29 -12.04 -5.97 0.02
N ASN A 30 -11.43 -4.99 -0.63
CA ASN A 30 -10.16 -5.17 -1.32
C ASN A 30 -9.05 -4.57 -0.44
N MET A 31 -8.04 -5.35 -0.11
CA MET A 31 -6.89 -4.92 0.70
C MET A 31 -5.60 -5.12 -0.09
N ASP A 32 -4.67 -4.17 0.02
CA ASP A 32 -3.36 -4.26 -0.60
C ASP A 32 -2.27 -3.60 0.24
N GLU A 33 -1.03 -4.01 -0.01
CA GLU A 33 0.18 -3.44 0.59
C GLU A 33 0.98 -2.64 -0.44
N LYS A 34 1.43 -1.45 -0.06
CA LYS A 34 2.38 -0.67 -0.84
C LYS A 34 3.60 -0.25 -0.05
N GLY A 35 4.76 -0.81 -0.40
CA GLY A 35 6.06 -0.30 0.03
C GLY A 35 6.44 1.00 -0.70
N ILE A 36 6.82 2.02 0.06
CA ILE A 36 7.32 3.30 -0.41
C ILE A 36 8.72 3.50 0.16
N GLN A 37 9.70 3.65 -0.74
CA GLN A 37 11.06 3.99 -0.35
C GLN A 37 11.26 5.50 -0.39
N LEU A 38 11.48 6.09 0.79
CA LEU A 38 11.86 7.48 0.95
C LEU A 38 13.37 7.58 0.73
N GLY A 39 13.77 8.08 -0.45
CA GLY A 39 15.18 8.15 -0.86
C GLY A 39 15.64 6.94 -1.69
N GLY A 40 16.93 6.85 -2.00
CA GLY A 40 17.50 5.68 -2.71
C GLY A 40 17.11 5.48 -4.19
N GLY A 41 16.23 6.32 -4.75
CA GLY A 41 15.86 6.27 -6.16
C GLY A 41 17.02 6.66 -7.10
N GLN A 42 17.88 5.70 -7.44
CA GLN A 42 18.76 5.81 -8.59
C GLN A 42 17.89 5.84 -9.87
N LYS A 43 17.72 7.04 -10.43
CA LYS A 43 17.57 7.39 -11.87
C LYS A 43 16.40 8.28 -12.30
N ASN A 44 15.38 8.60 -11.48
CA ASN A 44 14.23 9.40 -11.99
C ASN A 44 13.58 10.36 -10.98
N SER A 45 14.38 11.00 -10.12
CA SER A 45 13.92 12.20 -9.43
C SER A 45 13.78 13.32 -10.48
N GLN A 46 12.56 13.73 -10.81
CA GLN A 46 12.29 14.89 -11.69
C GLN A 46 12.73 16.23 -11.07
N THR A 47 13.34 16.18 -9.89
CA THR A 47 13.86 17.32 -9.16
C THR A 47 15.07 17.88 -9.91
N LYS A 48 14.89 19.06 -10.50
CA LYS A 48 15.97 19.83 -11.13
C LYS A 48 16.66 20.69 -10.07
N TYR A 49 17.98 20.72 -10.10
CA TYR A 49 18.80 21.58 -9.23
C TYR A 49 19.48 22.65 -10.08
N PHE A 50 19.58 23.85 -9.53
CA PHE A 50 20.32 24.94 -10.14
C PHE A 50 21.68 25.05 -9.47
N PHE A 51 22.75 25.05 -10.26
CA PHE A 51 24.13 25.26 -9.80
C PHE A 51 24.66 26.57 -10.34
N SER A 52 25.56 27.21 -9.59
CA SER A 52 26.27 28.39 -10.08
C SER A 52 27.25 27.97 -11.17
N ARG A 53 27.38 28.78 -12.23
CA ARG A 53 28.40 28.56 -13.29
C ARG A 53 29.85 28.51 -12.77
N LYS A 54 30.10 29.02 -11.56
CA LYS A 54 31.44 29.08 -10.94
C LYS A 54 31.75 27.88 -10.04
N ASP A 55 30.77 27.02 -9.75
CA ASP A 55 31.00 25.84 -8.90
C ASP A 55 31.75 24.75 -9.68
N LYS A 56 32.93 24.38 -9.18
CA LYS A 56 33.76 23.30 -9.76
C LYS A 56 33.30 21.90 -9.35
N SER A 57 32.45 21.81 -8.32
CA SER A 57 32.04 20.56 -7.69
C SER A 57 30.51 20.49 -7.65
N MET A 58 29.91 20.04 -8.76
CA MET A 58 28.46 19.81 -8.91
C MET A 58 28.04 18.49 -8.23
N TYR A 59 28.44 18.27 -6.98
CA TYR A 59 28.07 17.06 -6.25
C TYR A 59 26.68 17.21 -5.65
N ARG A 60 25.86 16.19 -5.85
CA ARG A 60 24.60 16.00 -5.14
C ARG A 60 24.94 15.29 -3.83
N THR A 61 24.70 15.93 -2.69
CA THR A 61 24.61 15.20 -1.43
C THR A 61 23.40 14.28 -1.55
N HIS A 62 23.65 13.00 -1.82
CA HIS A 62 22.61 12.01 -1.75
C HIS A 62 22.19 11.89 -0.28
N SER A 63 20.90 12.01 -0.02
CA SER A 63 20.36 11.53 1.23
C SER A 63 20.48 10.01 1.20
N ASP A 64 21.36 9.46 2.04
CA ASP A 64 21.46 8.02 2.30
C ASP A 64 20.29 7.52 3.16
N ASN A 65 19.30 8.37 3.45
CA ASN A 65 18.07 7.93 4.07
C ASN A 65 17.35 6.99 3.10
N LEU A 66 17.30 5.70 3.44
CA LEU A 66 16.64 4.61 2.72
C LEU A 66 15.42 4.14 3.52
N GLU A 67 14.71 5.08 4.14
CA GLU A 67 13.57 4.75 4.98
C GLU A 67 12.47 4.12 4.12
N LEU A 68 12.07 2.90 4.49
CA LEU A 68 10.98 2.18 3.87
C LEU A 68 9.74 2.37 4.75
N VAL A 69 8.68 2.87 4.13
CA VAL A 69 7.36 2.98 4.73
C VAL A 69 6.43 2.07 3.96
N THR A 70 5.80 1.13 4.64
CA THR A 70 4.77 0.28 4.05
C THR A 70 3.39 0.85 4.40
N ILE A 71 2.54 1.00 3.39
CA ILE A 71 1.13 1.35 3.56
C ILE A 71 0.32 0.06 3.43
N ILE A 72 -0.59 -0.18 4.37
CA ILE A 72 -1.61 -1.23 4.28
C ILE A 72 -2.95 -0.51 4.17
N ASP A 73 -3.66 -0.69 3.06
CA ASP A 73 -4.93 -0.01 2.81
C ASP A 73 -6.02 -1.02 2.43
N SER A 74 -7.26 -0.71 2.79
CA SER A 74 -8.42 -1.55 2.52
C SER A 74 -9.62 -0.71 2.16
N VAL A 75 -10.29 -1.06 1.06
CA VAL A 75 -11.44 -0.33 0.53
C VAL A 75 -12.65 -1.26 0.49
N CYS A 76 -13.77 -0.79 1.05
CA CYS A 76 -15.06 -1.47 0.95
C CYS A 76 -15.63 -1.35 -0.47
N ALA A 77 -16.23 -2.42 -0.98
CA ALA A 77 -16.78 -2.46 -2.33
C ALA A 77 -17.93 -1.46 -2.55
N ASP A 78 -18.68 -1.12 -1.50
CA ASP A 78 -19.73 -0.09 -1.56
C ASP A 78 -19.30 1.29 -1.05
N GLY A 79 -18.05 1.43 -0.60
CA GLY A 79 -17.47 2.68 -0.08
C GLY A 79 -18.07 3.19 1.23
N THR A 80 -18.88 2.39 1.94
CA THR A 80 -19.55 2.85 3.17
C THR A 80 -18.70 2.74 4.43
N ALA A 81 -17.69 1.85 4.43
CA ALA A 81 -16.80 1.69 5.57
C ALA A 81 -15.69 2.76 5.56
N ASP A 82 -15.56 3.47 6.67
CA ASP A 82 -14.47 4.42 6.92
C ASP A 82 -13.24 3.66 7.45
N ILE A 83 -12.37 3.22 6.54
CA ILE A 83 -11.12 2.51 6.87
C ILE A 83 -9.95 3.42 6.52
N TYR A 84 -9.16 3.76 7.53
CA TYR A 84 -7.94 4.55 7.35
C TYR A 84 -6.77 3.63 6.96
N PRO A 85 -5.86 4.09 6.08
CA PRO A 85 -4.65 3.35 5.77
C PRO A 85 -3.74 3.26 7.00
N ALA A 86 -3.15 2.09 7.21
CA ALA A 86 -2.13 1.87 8.23
C ALA A 86 -0.73 2.09 7.65
N PHE A 87 0.14 2.75 8.42
CA PHE A 87 1.53 2.98 8.05
C PHE A 87 2.46 2.13 8.93
N VAL A 88 3.36 1.40 8.29
CA VAL A 88 4.39 0.60 8.93
C VAL A 88 5.74 1.22 8.63
N PHE A 89 6.40 1.73 9.66
CA PHE A 89 7.73 2.31 9.57
C PHE A 89 8.81 1.26 9.85
N ALA A 90 10.07 1.59 9.54
CA ALA A 90 11.20 0.75 9.88
C ALA A 90 11.20 0.42 11.39
N GLY A 91 11.39 -0.86 11.71
CA GLY A 91 11.19 -1.36 13.06
C GLY A 91 12.18 -0.79 14.08
N ALA A 92 11.66 -0.06 15.07
CA ALA A 92 12.34 0.24 16.33
C ALA A 92 11.58 -0.32 17.53
N THR A 93 10.25 -0.37 17.45
CA THR A 93 9.33 -0.91 18.46
C THR A 93 8.09 -1.52 17.77
N LYS A 94 7.15 -2.09 18.54
CA LYS A 94 5.88 -2.62 18.04
C LYS A 94 4.76 -1.62 18.39
N PHE A 95 3.77 -1.47 17.51
CA PHE A 95 2.55 -0.74 17.85
C PHE A 95 1.72 -1.61 18.80
N ASN A 96 1.60 -1.21 20.06
CA ASN A 96 0.99 -2.05 21.09
C ASN A 96 -0.49 -2.34 20.79
N GLU A 97 -1.22 -1.36 20.25
CA GLU A 97 -2.64 -1.56 19.94
C GLU A 97 -2.90 -2.59 18.83
N TRP A 98 -1.90 -2.97 18.02
CA TRP A 98 -2.05 -4.11 17.10
C TRP A 98 -2.12 -5.46 17.81
N MET A 99 -1.59 -5.53 19.04
CA MET A 99 -1.59 -6.74 19.85
C MET A 99 -2.80 -6.79 20.80
N ASP A 100 -3.55 -5.70 20.89
CA ASP A 100 -4.80 -5.62 21.64
C ASP A 100 -5.94 -6.13 20.75
N VAL A 101 -6.59 -7.21 21.19
CA VAL A 101 -7.79 -7.73 20.54
C VAL A 101 -8.98 -6.91 21.02
N ASN A 102 -9.72 -6.30 20.09
CA ASN A 102 -10.98 -5.66 20.43
C ASN A 102 -12.01 -6.74 20.81
N ASP A 103 -12.54 -6.68 22.02
CA ASP A 103 -13.52 -7.64 22.56
C ASP A 103 -14.79 -7.78 21.70
N ARG A 104 -15.06 -6.83 20.79
CA ARG A 104 -16.18 -6.88 19.84
C ARG A 104 -15.90 -7.68 18.57
N ILE A 105 -14.68 -8.15 18.37
CA ILE A 105 -14.25 -8.93 17.18
C ILE A 105 -14.30 -10.46 17.47
N LEU A 106 -14.88 -10.87 18.61
CA LEU A 106 -15.12 -12.28 18.98
C LEU A 106 -16.59 -12.70 18.84
#